data_AF-A0A1H8C2S1-F1
#
_entry.id   AF-A0A1H8C2S1-F1
#
_cell.length_a   1.000
_cell.length_b   1.000
_cell.length_c   1.000
_cell.angle_alpha   90.00
_cell.angle_beta   90.00
_cell.angle_gamma   90.00
#
_symmetry.space_group_name_H-M   'P 1'
#
loop_
_entity.id
_entity.type
_entity.pdbx_description
1 polymer ?
#
loop_
_entity_poly.entity_id
_entity_poly.type
_entity_poly.pdbx_seq_one_letter_code
_entity_poly.pdbx_strand_id
1 'polypeptide(L)'
;MTDRHIMEAPAPNTPVPMEGGSLPPSFWTFDMVQDRLVEAMITCWRQPDRERAWVRGGSDGPWHLIMPEPGDYDARGGLETGGEVMIRPASLTRQEVGEMEEAFGWTEMLNPLDRKLIGLAIAHLARGGREVPWRRLLAPMGLKRGADGLRMRYGRALNAICVAKNGGNAWATRVNPGKDRA
;
A
#
# COMPACT_ATOMS: atom_id res chain seq x y z
N MET A 1 59.27 6.95 22.44
CA MET A 1 58.63 6.34 21.26
C MET A 1 58.02 5.03 21.73
N THR A 2 56.96 5.01 22.55
CA THR A 2 55.51 5.14 22.21
C THR A 2 55.12 4.21 21.05
N ASP A 3 54.12 3.32 21.12
CA ASP A 3 53.07 3.08 22.10
C ASP A 3 52.54 1.65 21.92
N ARG A 4 52.10 1.01 23.00
CA ARG A 4 51.45 -0.32 22.98
C ARG A 4 49.96 -0.10 22.71
N HIS A 5 49.46 -0.50 21.55
CA HIS A 5 48.01 -0.51 21.32
C HIS A 5 47.35 -1.64 22.11
N ILE A 6 46.77 -1.24 23.23
CA ILE A 6 45.90 -2.00 24.12
C ILE A 6 44.62 -2.40 23.38
N MET A 7 44.25 -3.68 23.50
CA MET A 7 42.91 -4.19 23.23
C MET A 7 41.96 -3.59 24.27
N GLU A 8 41.26 -2.52 23.92
CA GLU A 8 40.19 -1.96 24.75
C GLU A 8 38.85 -2.50 24.28
N ALA A 9 38.34 -3.51 24.98
CA ALA A 9 36.96 -3.93 24.86
C ALA A 9 36.07 -2.82 25.44
N PRO A 10 35.08 -2.27 24.71
CA PRO A 10 34.10 -1.39 25.33
C PRO A 10 33.17 -2.21 26.25
N ALA A 11 33.01 -1.68 27.45
CA ALA A 11 32.27 -2.21 28.60
C ALA A 11 30.76 -2.47 28.32
N PRO A 12 30.13 -3.36 29.11
CA PRO A 12 28.77 -3.84 28.91
C PRO A 12 27.75 -2.83 29.46
N ASN A 13 27.25 -1.91 28.64
CA ASN A 13 26.02 -1.15 28.90
C ASN A 13 25.65 -0.28 27.70
N THR A 14 25.40 -0.88 26.54
CA THR A 14 24.59 -0.19 25.53
C THR A 14 23.13 -0.39 25.92
N PRO A 15 22.39 0.66 26.34
CA PRO A 15 20.97 0.53 26.53
C PRO A 15 20.38 0.15 25.17
N VAL A 16 19.78 -1.04 25.11
CA VAL A 16 19.00 -1.48 23.95
C VAL A 16 17.86 -0.46 23.82
N PRO A 17 17.73 0.27 22.71
CA PRO A 17 16.58 1.14 22.53
C PRO A 17 15.35 0.27 22.30
N MET A 18 14.66 -0.05 23.39
CA MET A 18 13.24 -0.41 23.36
C MET A 18 12.44 0.87 23.11
N GLU A 19 11.56 0.81 22.12
CA GLU A 19 10.48 1.76 21.81
C GLU A 19 10.84 3.15 21.24
N GLY A 20 10.11 3.53 20.19
CA GLY A 20 9.63 4.91 20.01
C GLY A 20 10.62 5.96 19.53
N GLY A 21 11.78 5.58 18.99
CA GLY A 21 12.67 6.53 18.32
C GLY A 21 12.01 7.10 17.07
N SER A 22 11.60 8.37 17.12
CA SER A 22 11.17 9.14 15.94
C SER A 22 12.17 8.90 14.81
N LEU A 23 11.72 8.24 13.74
CA LEU A 23 12.52 8.06 12.54
C LEU A 23 13.03 9.46 12.11
N PRO A 24 14.30 9.59 11.66
CA PRO A 24 14.78 10.87 11.10
C PRO A 24 13.78 11.34 10.04
N PRO A 25 13.58 12.66 9.82
CA PRO A 25 12.59 13.17 8.87
C PRO A 25 12.75 12.41 7.56
N SER A 26 11.79 11.50 7.31
CA SER A 26 12.07 10.32 6.50
C SER A 26 12.16 10.76 5.05
N PHE A 27 13.38 10.74 4.50
CA PHE A 27 13.58 10.94 3.08
C PHE A 27 12.90 9.79 2.34
N TRP A 28 11.83 10.10 1.61
CA TRP A 28 11.06 9.15 0.83
C TRP A 28 11.87 8.67 -0.35
N THR A 29 12.28 7.40 -0.31
CA THR A 29 12.93 6.73 -1.43
C THR A 29 11.89 6.16 -2.39
N PHE A 30 12.35 5.79 -3.59
CA PHE A 30 11.51 5.16 -4.60
C PHE A 30 10.78 3.93 -4.07
N ASP A 31 11.52 3.02 -3.41
CA ASP A 31 10.97 1.78 -2.88
C ASP A 31 9.96 2.06 -1.77
N MET A 32 10.26 2.99 -0.86
CA MET A 32 9.33 3.38 0.21
C MET A 32 8.01 3.94 -0.33
N VAL A 33 8.05 4.76 -1.38
CA VAL A 33 6.84 5.28 -2.02
C VAL A 33 6.07 4.16 -2.71
N GLN A 34 6.76 3.26 -3.40
CA GLN A 34 6.13 2.12 -4.06
C GLN A 34 5.46 1.20 -3.04
N ASP A 35 6.17 0.81 -1.99
CA ASP A 35 5.68 -0.05 -0.92
C ASP A 35 4.48 0.58 -0.23
N ARG A 36 4.55 1.89 0.06
CA ARG A 36 3.43 2.62 0.66
C ARG A 36 2.18 2.61 -0.22
N LEU A 37 2.34 2.78 -1.53
CA LEU A 37 1.22 2.70 -2.48
C LEU A 37 0.67 1.26 -2.60
N VAL A 38 1.53 0.25 -2.52
CA VAL A 38 1.13 -1.16 -2.49
C VAL A 38 0.32 -1.46 -1.24
N GLU A 39 0.78 -1.05 -0.06
CA GLU A 39 0.06 -1.21 1.20
C GLU A 39 -1.28 -0.47 1.18
N ALA A 40 -1.33 0.74 0.62
CA ALA A 40 -2.58 1.47 0.42
C ALA A 40 -3.56 0.69 -0.49
N MET A 41 -3.07 0.05 -1.56
CA MET A 41 -3.89 -0.78 -2.45
C MET A 41 -4.43 -2.03 -1.75
N ILE A 42 -3.59 -2.72 -0.96
CA ILE A 42 -4.00 -3.88 -0.15
C ILE A 42 -5.06 -3.46 0.87
N THR A 43 -4.85 -2.34 1.55
CA THR A 43 -5.79 -1.75 2.51
C THR A 43 -7.12 -1.41 1.84
N CYS A 44 -7.09 -0.82 0.65
CA CYS A 44 -8.28 -0.51 -0.15
C CYS A 44 -9.09 -1.76 -0.49
N TRP A 45 -8.43 -2.88 -0.84
CA TRP A 45 -9.13 -4.14 -1.12
C TRP A 45 -9.68 -4.83 0.14
N ARG A 46 -9.06 -4.59 1.30
CA ARG A 46 -9.57 -5.06 2.60
C ARG A 46 -10.78 -4.26 3.06
N GLN A 47 -10.96 -3.03 2.59
CA GLN A 47 -12.09 -2.20 2.97
C GLN A 47 -13.39 -2.89 2.52
N PRO A 48 -14.27 -3.32 3.44
CA PRO A 48 -15.59 -3.78 3.05
C PRO A 48 -16.30 -2.56 2.48
N ASP A 49 -16.55 -2.56 1.17
CA ASP A 49 -17.44 -1.59 0.56
C ASP A 49 -18.77 -1.67 1.34
N ARG A 50 -19.02 -0.65 2.15
CA ARG A 50 -20.13 -0.61 3.11
C ARG A 50 -21.46 -0.70 2.35
N GLU A 51 -21.51 -0.16 1.14
CA GLU A 51 -22.66 -0.25 0.26
C GLU A 51 -22.76 -1.61 -0.42
N ARG A 52 -21.67 -2.23 -0.90
CA ARG A 52 -21.74 -3.62 -1.40
C ARG A 52 -22.08 -4.64 -0.33
N ALA A 53 -21.60 -4.47 0.90
CA ALA A 53 -21.96 -5.31 2.04
C ALA A 53 -23.43 -5.13 2.41
N TRP A 54 -23.92 -3.88 2.39
CA TRP A 54 -25.34 -3.57 2.59
C TRP A 54 -26.22 -4.07 1.44
N VAL A 55 -25.80 -3.96 0.18
CA VAL A 55 -26.53 -4.46 -1.00
C VAL A 55 -26.58 -5.99 -0.98
N ARG A 56 -25.48 -6.67 -0.68
CA ARG A 56 -25.47 -8.15 -0.54
C ARG A 56 -26.29 -8.63 0.66
N GLY A 57 -26.25 -7.92 1.79
CA GLY A 57 -27.04 -8.26 2.98
C GLY A 57 -28.49 -7.78 2.94
N GLY A 58 -28.82 -6.85 2.05
CA GLY A 58 -30.14 -6.24 1.89
C GLY A 58 -30.96 -6.85 0.76
N SER A 59 -30.34 -7.43 -0.28
CA SER A 59 -31.05 -8.08 -1.38
C SER A 59 -31.54 -9.49 -1.06
N ASP A 60 -30.92 -10.18 -0.10
CA ASP A 60 -31.21 -11.60 0.23
C ASP A 60 -32.05 -11.76 1.53
N GLY A 61 -32.49 -10.64 2.11
CA GLY A 61 -33.22 -10.63 3.38
C GLY A 61 -32.38 -11.16 4.57
N PRO A 62 -32.89 -11.10 5.81
CA PRO A 62 -32.13 -11.49 7.00
C PRO A 62 -31.96 -13.01 7.15
N TRP A 63 -32.39 -13.81 6.17
CA TRP A 63 -32.48 -15.27 6.27
C TRP A 63 -31.11 -15.94 6.40
N HIS A 64 -30.06 -15.34 5.83
CA HIS A 64 -28.67 -15.76 6.04
C HIS A 64 -28.04 -15.28 7.37
N LEU A 65 -28.74 -14.43 8.14
CA LEU A 65 -28.33 -13.97 9.48
C LEU A 65 -29.02 -14.77 10.60
N ILE A 66 -30.03 -15.57 10.28
CA ILE A 66 -30.60 -16.56 11.20
C ILE A 66 -29.60 -17.70 11.30
N MET A 67 -28.64 -17.55 12.20
CA MET A 67 -27.82 -18.66 12.67
C MET A 67 -28.74 -19.57 13.51
N PRO A 68 -28.67 -20.90 13.37
CA PRO A 68 -29.27 -21.80 14.35
C PRO A 68 -28.73 -21.39 15.73
N GLU A 69 -29.60 -21.22 16.72
CA GLU A 69 -29.16 -20.95 18.08
C GLU A 69 -28.14 -22.03 18.50
N PRO A 70 -27.01 -21.66 19.14
CA PRO A 70 -26.10 -22.63 19.72
C PRO A 70 -26.79 -23.30 20.92
N GLY A 71 -27.59 -24.31 20.63
CA GLY A 71 -28.50 -24.94 21.59
C GLY A 71 -29.34 -26.09 21.01
N ASP A 72 -29.58 -26.13 19.70
CA ASP A 72 -30.22 -27.27 19.02
C ASP A 72 -29.25 -28.44 18.77
N TYR A 73 -28.49 -28.78 19.80
CA TYR A 73 -27.75 -30.04 19.87
C TYR A 73 -28.77 -31.18 19.95
N ASP A 74 -28.98 -31.85 18.82
CA ASP A 74 -29.42 -33.24 18.77
C ASP A 74 -28.72 -34.01 19.90
N ALA A 75 -29.53 -34.57 20.81
CA ALA A 75 -29.12 -35.38 21.96
C ALA A 75 -28.54 -36.76 21.57
N ARG A 76 -27.74 -36.82 20.51
CA ARG A 76 -26.97 -37.99 20.08
C ARG A 76 -25.58 -37.51 19.72
N GLY A 77 -24.71 -37.55 20.74
CA GLY A 77 -23.35 -37.04 20.67
C GLY A 77 -22.61 -37.40 19.39
N GLY A 78 -22.16 -36.36 18.69
CA GLY A 78 -21.11 -36.43 17.69
C GLY A 78 -19.94 -35.61 18.20
N LEU A 79 -18.98 -36.30 18.85
CA LEU A 79 -17.59 -35.87 18.79
C LEU A 79 -17.23 -35.68 17.30
N GLU A 80 -16.38 -34.69 17.00
CA GLU A 80 -15.79 -34.41 15.68
C GLU A 80 -16.54 -33.41 14.77
N THR A 81 -16.41 -32.11 15.08
CA THR A 81 -16.28 -31.10 14.00
C THR A 81 -15.22 -30.08 14.40
N GLY A 82 -13.96 -30.44 14.16
CA GLY A 82 -12.84 -29.50 14.06
C GLY A 82 -12.99 -28.65 12.79
N GLY A 83 -14.04 -27.84 12.72
CA GLY A 83 -14.19 -26.85 11.66
C GLY A 83 -13.19 -25.73 11.92
N GLU A 84 -12.24 -25.52 11.00
CA GLU A 84 -11.42 -24.31 10.96
C GLU A 84 -12.35 -23.10 11.03
N VAL A 85 -12.40 -22.44 12.19
CA VAL A 85 -13.13 -21.19 12.36
C VAL A 85 -12.50 -20.19 11.41
N MET A 86 -13.24 -19.82 10.37
CA MET A 86 -12.80 -18.88 9.35
C MET A 86 -12.51 -17.54 10.02
N ILE A 87 -11.22 -17.24 10.27
CA ILE A 87 -10.78 -16.03 10.95
C ILE A 87 -11.24 -14.83 10.12
N ARG A 88 -12.14 -14.02 10.66
CA ARG A 88 -12.56 -12.78 10.00
C ARG A 88 -11.39 -11.80 10.05
N PRO A 89 -10.98 -11.21 8.91
CA PRO A 89 -9.93 -10.21 8.91
C PRO A 89 -10.34 -9.03 9.80
N ALA A 90 -9.39 -8.55 10.61
CA ALA A 90 -9.62 -7.42 11.51
C ALA A 90 -10.15 -6.20 10.74
N SER A 91 -11.11 -5.51 11.34
CA SER A 91 -11.64 -4.23 10.85
C SER A 91 -10.51 -3.22 10.70
N LEU A 92 -10.54 -2.45 9.61
CA LEU A 92 -9.56 -1.38 9.38
C LEU A 92 -9.69 -0.31 10.46
N THR A 93 -8.54 0.11 10.99
CA THR A 93 -8.39 1.21 11.92
C THR A 93 -8.51 2.55 11.19
N ARG A 94 -8.87 3.62 11.91
CA ARG A 94 -8.88 4.98 11.34
C ARG A 94 -7.50 5.41 10.85
N GLN A 95 -6.45 4.94 11.52
CA GLN A 95 -5.08 5.20 11.12
C GLN A 95 -4.79 4.55 9.77
N GLU A 96 -5.05 3.25 9.59
CA GLU A 96 -4.87 2.56 8.30
C GLU A 96 -5.63 3.26 7.15
N VAL A 97 -6.85 3.74 7.41
CA VAL A 97 -7.64 4.49 6.41
C VAL A 97 -6.98 5.83 6.07
N GLY A 98 -6.59 6.63 7.07
CA GLY A 98 -5.94 7.93 6.83
C GLY A 98 -4.59 7.77 6.12
N GLU A 99 -3.85 6.73 6.46
CA GLU A 99 -2.60 6.34 5.85
C GLU A 99 -2.75 5.94 4.37
N MET A 100 -3.81 5.18 4.05
CA MET A 100 -4.19 4.82 2.69
C MET A 100 -4.62 6.05 1.87
N GLU A 101 -5.50 6.88 2.42
CA GLU A 101 -6.00 8.10 1.78
C GLU A 101 -4.86 9.07 1.49
N GLU A 102 -3.94 9.26 2.45
CA GLU A 102 -2.75 10.09 2.25
C GLU A 102 -1.94 9.58 1.07
N ALA A 103 -1.62 8.28 1.03
CA ALA A 103 -0.81 7.67 -0.02
C ALA A 103 -1.46 7.83 -1.41
N PHE A 104 -2.77 7.61 -1.53
CA PHE A 104 -3.49 7.83 -2.79
C PHE A 104 -3.53 9.30 -3.19
N GLY A 105 -3.63 10.22 -2.22
CA GLY A 105 -3.54 11.66 -2.43
C GLY A 105 -2.24 12.08 -3.12
N TRP A 106 -1.14 11.35 -2.93
CA TRP A 106 0.13 11.65 -3.60
C TRP A 106 0.05 11.51 -5.11
N THR A 107 -0.88 10.69 -5.62
CA THR A 107 -1.04 10.47 -7.06
C THR A 107 -1.84 11.59 -7.73
N GLU A 108 -2.43 12.50 -6.96
CA GLU A 108 -3.25 13.60 -7.48
C GLU A 108 -2.42 14.64 -8.25
N MET A 109 -1.15 14.84 -7.88
CA MET A 109 -0.23 15.73 -8.60
C MET A 109 0.17 15.20 -10.00
N LEU A 110 -0.10 13.92 -10.27
CA LEU A 110 0.26 13.30 -11.53
C LEU A 110 -0.83 13.52 -12.58
N ASN A 111 -0.43 13.56 -13.85
CA ASN A 111 -1.37 13.58 -14.96
C ASN A 111 -2.21 12.28 -14.98
N PRO A 112 -3.41 12.31 -15.60
CA PRO A 112 -4.33 11.16 -15.55
C PRO A 112 -3.77 9.86 -16.14
N LEU A 113 -2.93 9.95 -17.18
CA LEU A 113 -2.34 8.76 -17.80
C LEU A 113 -1.30 8.10 -16.90
N ASP A 114 -0.46 8.89 -16.23
CA ASP A 114 0.53 8.37 -15.29
C ASP A 114 -0.15 7.84 -14.02
N ARG A 115 -1.22 8.49 -13.55
CA ARG A 115 -2.05 7.97 -12.46
C ARG A 115 -2.64 6.60 -12.80
N LYS A 116 -3.19 6.45 -14.01
CA LYS A 116 -3.69 5.15 -14.51
C LYS A 116 -2.59 4.09 -14.56
N LEU A 117 -1.41 4.45 -15.07
CA LEU A 117 -0.27 3.54 -15.16
C LEU A 117 0.19 3.07 -13.77
N ILE A 118 0.33 3.99 -12.81
CA ILE A 118 0.67 3.66 -11.43
C ILE A 118 -0.40 2.75 -10.83
N GLY A 119 -1.68 3.10 -10.95
CA GLY A 119 -2.77 2.28 -10.43
C GLY A 119 -2.72 0.84 -10.94
N LEU A 120 -2.47 0.64 -12.24
CA LEU A 120 -2.34 -0.69 -12.83
C LEU A 120 -1.09 -1.45 -12.36
N ALA A 121 0.05 -0.75 -12.27
CA ALA A 121 1.31 -1.34 -11.82
C ALA A 121 1.25 -1.75 -10.34
N ILE A 122 0.81 -0.84 -9.47
CA ILE A 122 0.65 -1.07 -8.03
C ILE A 122 -0.39 -2.17 -7.78
N ALA A 123 -1.52 -2.19 -8.50
CA ALA A 123 -2.49 -3.27 -8.41
C ALA A 123 -1.92 -4.63 -8.88
N HIS A 124 -0.88 -4.66 -9.70
CA HIS A 124 -0.21 -5.93 -10.02
C HIS A 124 0.72 -6.37 -8.89
N LEU A 125 1.52 -5.44 -8.34
CA LEU A 125 2.41 -5.70 -7.21
C LEU A 125 1.64 -6.14 -5.96
N ALA A 126 0.53 -5.47 -5.64
CA ALA A 126 -0.34 -5.81 -4.52
C ALA A 126 -0.99 -7.20 -4.62
N ARG A 127 -1.08 -7.79 -5.82
CA ARG A 127 -1.51 -9.20 -5.98
C ARG A 127 -0.40 -10.21 -5.71
N GLY A 128 0.78 -9.77 -5.27
CA GLY A 128 1.96 -10.60 -5.07
C GLY A 128 2.85 -10.74 -6.31
N GLY A 129 2.70 -9.86 -7.30
CA GLY A 129 3.60 -9.83 -8.46
C GLY A 129 5.00 -9.38 -8.06
N ARG A 130 6.04 -10.15 -8.40
CA ARG A 130 7.44 -9.79 -8.11
C ARG A 130 7.92 -8.56 -8.91
N GLU A 131 7.42 -8.40 -10.12
CA GLU A 131 7.77 -7.31 -11.03
C GLU A 131 6.55 -6.87 -11.85
N VAL A 132 6.57 -5.64 -12.35
CA VAL A 132 5.48 -5.10 -13.18
C VAL A 132 5.55 -5.67 -14.61
N PRO A 133 4.49 -6.33 -15.12
CA PRO A 133 4.48 -6.94 -16.44
C PRO A 133 4.18 -5.89 -17.53
N TRP A 134 5.18 -5.07 -17.87
CA TRP A 134 5.04 -3.91 -18.77
C TRP A 134 4.31 -4.21 -20.08
N ARG A 135 4.56 -5.38 -20.69
CA ARG A 135 3.88 -5.80 -21.93
C ARG A 135 2.38 -6.00 -21.75
N ARG A 136 1.95 -6.54 -20.61
CA ARG A 136 0.52 -6.75 -20.29
C ARG A 136 -0.20 -5.45 -20.00
N LEU A 137 0.52 -4.40 -19.58
CA LEU A 137 -0.04 -3.07 -19.33
C LEU A 137 -0.30 -2.24 -20.60
N LEU A 138 0.24 -2.65 -21.76
CA LEU A 138 0.02 -1.93 -23.02
C LEU A 138 -1.46 -1.88 -23.41
N ALA A 139 -2.16 -3.03 -23.39
CA ALA A 139 -3.56 -3.10 -23.79
C ALA A 139 -4.50 -2.28 -22.88
N PRO A 140 -4.41 -2.36 -21.53
CA PRO A 140 -5.15 -1.47 -20.63
C PRO A 140 -4.84 0.02 -20.84
N MET A 141 -3.64 0.35 -21.31
CA MET A 141 -3.23 1.72 -21.64
C MET A 141 -3.62 2.17 -23.06
N GLY A 142 -4.26 1.30 -23.86
CA GLY A 142 -4.63 1.61 -25.24
C GLY A 142 -3.44 1.67 -26.20
N LEU A 143 -2.30 1.08 -25.82
CA LEU A 143 -1.07 1.08 -26.59
C LEU A 143 -0.82 -0.29 -27.24
N LYS A 144 -0.22 -0.29 -28.43
CA LYS A 144 0.17 -1.52 -29.14
C LYS A 144 1.65 -1.90 -28.93
N ARG A 145 2.50 -0.92 -28.59
CA ARG A 145 3.96 -1.06 -28.45
C ARG A 145 4.50 -0.02 -27.47
N GLY A 146 5.73 -0.21 -26.99
CA GLY A 146 6.41 0.75 -26.11
C GLY A 146 6.42 0.38 -24.62
N ALA A 147 6.63 -0.90 -24.28
CA ALA A 147 6.69 -1.37 -22.90
C ALA A 147 7.81 -0.69 -22.08
N ASP A 148 8.97 -0.44 -22.70
CA ASP A 148 10.08 0.25 -22.05
C ASP A 148 9.75 1.72 -21.74
N GLY A 149 9.03 2.39 -22.64
CA GLY A 149 8.52 3.73 -22.40
C GLY A 149 7.55 3.78 -21.21
N LEU A 150 6.73 2.76 -21.00
CA LEU A 150 5.89 2.65 -19.81
C LEU A 150 6.73 2.50 -18.54
N ARG A 151 7.78 1.66 -18.56
CA ARG A 151 8.71 1.52 -17.43
C ARG A 151 9.36 2.85 -17.08
N MET A 152 9.86 3.59 -18.07
CA MET A 152 10.46 4.91 -17.85
C MET A 152 9.44 5.93 -17.30
N ARG A 153 8.21 5.95 -17.83
CA ARG A 153 7.15 6.82 -17.33
C ARG A 153 6.79 6.53 -15.89
N TYR A 154 6.64 5.25 -15.55
CA TYR A 154 6.42 4.82 -14.17
C TYR A 154 7.54 5.29 -13.24
N GLY A 155 8.79 5.07 -13.64
CA GLY A 155 9.96 5.53 -12.88
C GLY A 155 9.96 7.04 -12.65
N ARG A 156 9.67 7.83 -13.68
CA ARG A 156 9.57 9.30 -13.58
C ARG A 156 8.43 9.74 -12.68
N ALA A 157 7.28 9.09 -12.75
CA ALA A 157 6.10 9.45 -11.97
C ALA A 157 6.31 9.19 -10.47
N LEU A 158 6.85 8.02 -10.10
CA LEU A 158 7.21 7.73 -8.71
C LEU A 158 8.33 8.66 -8.20
N ASN A 159 9.33 8.96 -9.02
CA ASN A 159 10.36 9.92 -8.65
C ASN A 159 9.79 11.33 -8.43
N ALA A 160 8.78 11.75 -9.21
CA ALA A 160 8.10 13.02 -8.99
C ALA A 160 7.39 13.07 -7.63
N ILE A 161 6.77 11.96 -7.20
CA ILE A 161 6.18 11.84 -5.86
C ILE A 161 7.26 11.92 -4.78
N CYS A 162 8.38 11.18 -4.94
CA CYS A 162 9.49 11.22 -4.00
C CYS A 162 10.02 12.65 -3.82
N VAL A 163 10.25 13.36 -4.93
CA VAL A 163 10.70 14.76 -4.91
C VAL A 163 9.69 15.64 -4.19
N ALA A 164 8.39 15.53 -4.48
CA ALA A 164 7.37 16.33 -3.82
C ALA A 164 7.31 16.06 -2.31
N LYS A 165 7.41 14.79 -1.90
CA LYS A 165 7.39 14.41 -0.49
C LYS A 165 8.63 14.86 0.28
N ASN A 166 9.77 14.95 -0.39
CA ASN A 166 11.03 15.41 0.19
C ASN A 166 11.19 16.94 0.15
N GLY A 167 10.10 17.70 0.04
CA GLY A 167 10.12 19.17 0.05
C GLY A 167 10.39 19.83 -1.31
N GLY A 168 10.45 19.04 -2.38
CA GLY A 168 10.69 19.51 -3.73
C GLY A 168 12.13 19.97 -3.97
N ASN A 169 12.56 19.91 -5.24
CA ASN A 169 13.70 20.72 -5.67
C ASN A 169 13.12 22.12 -5.96
N ALA A 170 13.39 23.10 -5.10
CA ALA A 170 12.79 24.45 -5.14
C ALA A 170 12.92 25.18 -6.50
N TRP A 171 13.77 24.69 -7.40
CA TRP A 171 14.00 25.22 -8.75
C TRP A 171 13.03 24.71 -9.83
N ALA A 172 12.41 23.53 -9.67
CA ALA A 172 11.56 22.93 -10.71
C ALA A 172 10.17 23.59 -10.80
N THR A 173 9.66 24.10 -9.66
CA THR A 173 8.36 24.80 -9.58
C THR A 173 8.35 26.13 -10.34
N ARG A 174 9.52 26.69 -10.70
CA ARG A 174 9.62 27.97 -11.43
C ARG A 174 9.67 27.85 -12.95
N VAL A 175 9.81 26.64 -13.50
CA VAL A 175 10.16 26.45 -14.93
C VAL A 175 8.95 26.45 -15.88
N ASN A 176 7.71 26.39 -15.39
CA ASN A 176 6.53 26.29 -16.27
C ASN A 176 5.38 27.31 -16.03
N PRO A 177 5.63 28.63 -16.06
CA PRO A 177 4.55 29.62 -16.14
C PRO A 177 4.06 29.95 -17.57
N GLY A 178 4.43 29.16 -18.60
CA GLY A 178 4.38 29.64 -19.99
C GLY A 178 3.70 28.75 -21.04
N LYS A 179 2.69 27.95 -20.71
CA LYS A 179 2.00 27.10 -21.72
C LYS A 179 0.47 27.19 -21.79
N ASP A 180 -0.11 28.29 -21.30
CA ASP A 180 -1.53 28.60 -21.46
C ASP A 180 -1.75 29.94 -22.17
N ARG A 181 -1.32 30.06 -23.44
CA ARG A 181 -1.85 31.03 -24.42
C ARG A 181 -1.64 30.52 -25.84
N ALA A 182 -2.68 29.91 -26.41
CA ALA A 182 -3.02 29.92 -27.83
C ALA A 182 -4.50 29.56 -27.97
#